data_AF-A0A7V6UMJ9-F1
#
_entry.id   AF-A0A7V6UMJ9-F1
#
_cell.length_a   1.000
_cell.length_b   1.000
_cell.length_c   1.000
_cell.angle_alpha   90.00
_cell.angle_beta   90.00
_cell.angle_gamma   90.00
#
_symmetry.space_group_name_H-M   'P 1'
#
loop_
_entity.id
_entity.type
_entity.pdbx_description
1 polymer ?
#
loop_
_entity_poly.entity_id
_entity_poly.type
_entity_poly.pdbx_seq_one_letter_code
_entity_poly.pdbx_strand_id
1 'polypeptide(L)' 'MSHIKKLRESKGWTQSQLALKSRVSQSAISDIESGKRNPSFNVIKKIANALGVSVTELTDDEEQTA' A
#
# COMPACT_ATOMS: atom_id res chain seq x y z
N MET A 1 -10.39 0.24 6.25
CA MET A 1 -9.49 -0.85 5.79
C MET A 1 -8.88 -0.38 4.48
N SER A 2 -7.58 -0.05 4.42
CA SER A 2 -7.03 0.57 3.19
C SER A 2 -6.90 -0.42 2.03
N HIS A 3 -7.02 0.08 0.79
CA HIS A 3 -6.80 -0.72 -0.41
C HIS A 3 -5.42 -1.41 -0.41
N ILE A 4 -4.37 -0.70 0.03
CA ILE A 4 -3.00 -1.22 0.20
C ILE A 4 -2.96 -2.47 1.10
N LYS A 5 -3.70 -2.44 2.22
CA LYS A 5 -3.79 -3.58 3.14
C LYS A 5 -4.41 -4.80 2.46
N LYS A 6 -5.47 -4.62 1.68
CA LYS A 6 -6.14 -5.71 0.94
C LYS A 6 -5.18 -6.35 -0.08
N LEU A 7 -4.49 -5.54 -0.88
CA LEU A 7 -3.50 -6.03 -1.85
C LEU A 7 -2.36 -6.79 -1.16
N ARG A 8 -1.86 -6.28 -0.03
CA ARG A 8 -0.83 -6.97 0.77
C ARG A 8 -1.32 -8.33 1.26
N GLU A 9 -2.52 -8.38 1.82
CA GLU A 9 -3.12 -9.61 2.37
C GLU A 9 -3.46 -10.63 1.28
N SER A 10 -3.88 -10.19 0.09
CA SER A 10 -4.11 -11.07 -1.07
C SER A 10 -2.85 -11.84 -1.50
N LYS A 11 -1.67 -11.30 -1.21
CA LYS A 11 -0.37 -11.95 -1.45
C LYS A 11 0.15 -12.76 -0.26
N GLY A 12 -0.60 -12.82 0.84
CA GLY A 12 -0.19 -13.46 2.08
C GLY A 12 1.01 -12.77 2.76
N TRP A 13 1.19 -11.46 2.53
CA TRP A 13 2.34 -10.73 3.07
C TRP A 13 2.04 -10.06 4.40
N THR A 14 3.02 -10.05 5.30
CA THR A 14 3.04 -9.19 6.50
C THR A 14 3.47 -7.77 6.14
N GLN A 15 3.20 -6.79 7.01
CA GLN A 15 3.65 -5.41 6.81
C GLN A 15 5.18 -5.32 6.67
N SER A 16 5.93 -6.14 7.43
CA SER A 16 7.40 -6.23 7.32
C SER A 16 7.86 -6.76 5.96
N GLN A 17 7.14 -7.71 5.37
CA GLN A 17 7.45 -8.22 4.04
C GLN A 17 7.17 -7.17 2.95
N LEU A 18 6.07 -6.42 3.05
CA LEU A 18 5.80 -5.30 2.14
C LEU A 18 6.86 -4.19 2.30
N ALA A 19 7.25 -3.87 3.53
CA ALA A 19 8.30 -2.90 3.83
C ALA A 19 9.64 -3.28 3.16
N LEU A 20 10.05 -4.54 3.30
CA LEU A 20 11.26 -5.07 2.67
C LEU A 20 11.22 -4.95 1.14
N LYS A 21 10.10 -5.35 0.53
CA LYS A 21 9.92 -5.35 -0.93
C LYS A 21 9.80 -3.95 -1.53
N SER A 22 9.14 -3.03 -0.82
CA SER A 22 8.95 -1.64 -1.26
C SER A 22 10.11 -0.71 -0.89
N ARG A 23 11.03 -1.13 -0.01
CA ARG A 23 12.07 -0.26 0.58
C ARG A 23 11.45 0.96 1.27
N VAL A 24 10.36 0.72 1.99
CA VAL A 24 9.64 1.67 2.84
C VAL A 24 9.68 1.09 4.26
N SER A 25 9.78 1.93 5.29
CA SER A 25 9.80 1.41 6.67
C SER A 25 8.48 0.73 7.03
N GLN A 26 8.54 -0.31 7.86
CA GLN A 26 7.33 -1.00 8.32
C GLN A 26 6.41 -0.08 9.14
N SER A 27 6.97 0.89 9.86
CA SER A 27 6.21 1.96 10.50
C SER A 27 5.43 2.80 9.49
N ALA A 28 6.06 3.22 8.40
CA ALA A 28 5.39 3.99 7.35
C ALA A 28 4.30 3.16 6.66
N ILE A 29 4.54 1.87 6.38
CA ILE A 29 3.50 0.98 5.86
C ILE A 29 2.31 0.91 6.83
N SER A 30 2.55 0.75 8.14
CA SER A 30 1.49 0.72 9.15
C SER A 30 0.70 2.03 9.22
N ASP A 31 1.38 3.17 9.20
CA ASP A 31 0.72 4.49 9.22
C ASP A 31 -0.11 4.74 7.95
N ILE A 32 0.39 4.30 6.79
CA ILE A 32 -0.32 4.38 5.52
C ILE A 32 -1.55 3.47 5.53
N GLU A 33 -1.42 2.21 5.98
CA GLU A 33 -2.53 1.26 6.05
C GLU A 33 -3.62 1.66 7.06
N SER A 34 -3.24 2.43 8.09
CA SER A 34 -4.16 2.96 9.10
C SER A 34 -4.69 4.36 8.78
N GLY A 35 -4.28 4.96 7.65
CA GLY A 35 -4.72 6.30 7.23
C GLY A 35 -4.11 7.45 8.05
N LYS A 36 -3.15 7.17 8.93
CA LYS A 36 -2.48 8.17 9.77
C LYS A 36 -1.47 9.02 9.01
N ARG A 37 -1.00 8.54 7.85
CA ARG A 37 0.02 9.20 7.05
C ARG A 37 -0.41 9.26 5.59
N ASN A 38 -0.32 10.45 5.01
CA ASN A 38 -0.46 10.64 3.58
C ASN A 38 0.91 10.39 2.91
N PRO A 39 1.10 9.29 2.16
CA PRO A 39 2.38 8.97 1.54
C PRO A 39 2.72 9.93 0.40
N SER A 40 4.02 10.20 0.20
CA SER A 40 4.45 10.92 -1.00
C SER A 40 4.31 10.05 -2.25
N PHE A 41 4.23 10.68 -3.42
CA PHE A 41 4.14 9.97 -4.70
C PHE A 41 5.25 8.91 -4.88
N ASN A 42 6.48 9.21 -4.42
CA ASN A 42 7.58 8.25 -4.45
C ASN A 42 7.34 7.00 -3.59
N VAL A 43 6.68 7.15 -2.44
CA VAL A 43 6.31 6.03 -1.55
C VAL A 43 5.19 5.21 -2.19
N ILE A 44 4.18 5.87 -2.75
CA ILE A 44 3.09 5.22 -3.50
C ILE A 44 3.68 4.37 -4.64
N LYS A 45 4.57 4.94 -5.46
CA LYS A 45 5.23 4.23 -6.57
C LYS A 45 6.03 3.00 -6.09
N LYS A 46 6.76 3.13 -4.98
CA LYS A 46 7.50 2.03 -4.36
C LYS A 46 6.59 0.90 -3.90
N ILE A 47 5.47 1.23 -3.26
CA ILE A 47 4.48 0.26 -2.77
C ILE A 47 3.79 -0.42 -3.96
N ALA A 48 3.38 0.35 -4.98
CA ALA A 48 2.74 -0.17 -6.19
C ALA A 48 3.65 -1.17 -6.91
N ASN A 49 4.91 -0.79 -7.13
CA ASN A 49 5.93 -1.68 -7.72
C ASN A 49 6.15 -2.95 -6.90
N ALA A 50 6.17 -2.85 -5.57
CA ALA A 50 6.34 -4.01 -4.70
C ALA A 50 5.14 -4.97 -4.75
N LEU A 51 3.92 -4.41 -4.86
CA LEU A 51 2.68 -5.16 -5.00
C LEU A 51 2.43 -5.61 -6.45
N GLY A 52 3.22 -5.14 -7.42
CA GLY A 52 3.04 -5.47 -8.83
C GLY A 52 1.73 -4.94 -9.41
N VAL A 53 1.23 -3.82 -8.87
CA VAL A 53 0.03 -3.12 -9.35
C VAL A 53 0.43 -1.76 -9.92
N SER A 54 -0.48 -1.15 -10.68
CA SER A 54 -0.28 0.23 -11.14
C SER A 54 -0.46 1.22 -9.99
N VAL A 55 0.08 2.44 -10.13
CA VAL A 55 -0.14 3.50 -9.14
C VAL A 55 -1.62 3.87 -9.06
N THR A 56 -2.31 3.89 -10.19
CA THR A 56 -3.76 4.15 -10.27
C THR A 56 -4.53 3.09 -9.51
N GLU A 57 -4.27 1.80 -9.75
CA GLU A 57 -4.91 0.70 -9.03
C GLU A 57 -4.63 0.77 -7.52
N LEU A 58 -3.41 1.16 -7.12
CA LEU A 58 -3.06 1.30 -5.71
C LEU A 58 -3.85 2.44 -5.01
N THR A 59 -4.13 3.53 -5.74
CA THR A 59 -4.81 4.72 -5.24
C THR A 59 -6.31 4.74 -5.55
N ASP A 60 -6.79 3.81 -6.37
CA ASP A 60 -8.21 3.54 -6.59
C ASP A 60 -8.76 2.86 -5.34
N ASP A 61 -9.00 3.68 -4.32
CA ASP A 61 -10.07 3.40 -3.38
C ASP A 61 -11.35 3.46 -4.22
N GLU A 62 -11.97 2.31 -4.50
CA GLU A 62 -13.27 2.27 -5.16
C GLU A 62 -14.25 3.19 -4.40
N GLU A 63 -14.45 4.40 -4.89
CA GLU A 63 -15.77 5.03 -4.96
C GLU A 63 -16.64 4.14 -5.85
N GLN A 64 -16.96 2.94 -5.36
CA GLN A 64 -18.19 2.26 -5.74
C GLN A 64 -19.29 2.89 -4.90
N THR A 65 -19.69 4.09 -5.32
CA THR A 65 -21.08 4.49 -5.20
C THR A 65 -21.87 3.53 -6.08
N ALA A 66 -22.46 2.51 -5.45
CA ALA A 66 -23.67 1.89 -5.95
C ALA A 66 -24.87 2.73 -5.50
#